data_AF-A0A926M3W8-F1
#
_entry.id   AF-A0A926M3W8-F1
#
_cell.length_a   1.000
_cell.length_b   1.000
_cell.length_c   1.000
_cell.angle_alpha   90.00
_cell.angle_beta   90.00
_cell.angle_gamma   90.00
#
_symmetry.space_group_name_H-M   'P 1'
#
loop_
_entity.id
_entity.type
_entity.pdbx_description
1 polymer ?
#
loop_
_entity_poly.entity_id
_entity_poly.type
_entity_poly.pdbx_seq_one_letter_code
_entity_poly.pdbx_strand_id
1 'polypeptide(L)'
;MKDKNLPNDYNSLSLEELTIEANKMIEELENQKDLGNSLDKYQDLIKLNNIIEKKFQKNNREINEKTKEKISKINQKNNAKKIK
;
A
#
# COMPACT_ATOMS: atom_id res chain seq x y z
N MET A 1 -16.38 -4.71 21.40
CA MET A 1 -17.04 -4.46 20.09
C MET A 1 -16.58 -5.56 19.16
N LYS A 2 -17.46 -6.14 18.34
CA LYS A 2 -17.10 -7.28 17.48
C LYS A 2 -16.13 -6.78 16.42
N ASP A 3 -14.88 -7.22 16.50
CA ASP A 3 -13.94 -7.18 15.39
C ASP A 3 -14.55 -7.99 14.24
N LYS A 4 -15.32 -7.31 13.40
CA LYS A 4 -15.63 -7.80 12.06
C LYS A 4 -14.31 -7.73 11.31
N ASN A 5 -13.53 -8.80 11.41
CA ASN A 5 -12.39 -9.03 10.55
C ASN A 5 -12.88 -8.83 9.11
N LEU A 6 -12.36 -7.78 8.45
CA LEU A 6 -12.43 -7.74 6.99
C LEU A 6 -11.82 -9.03 6.46
N PRO A 7 -12.20 -9.47 5.25
CA PRO A 7 -11.62 -10.66 4.66
C PRO A 7 -10.11 -10.56 4.77
N ASN A 8 -9.50 -11.60 5.35
CA ASN A 8 -8.05 -11.79 5.45
C ASN A 8 -7.33 -11.73 4.07
N ASP A 9 -8.08 -11.58 2.97
CA ASP A 9 -7.62 -11.55 1.59
C ASP A 9 -6.91 -10.25 1.17
N TYR A 10 -7.23 -9.08 1.73
CA TYR A 10 -6.61 -7.83 1.23
C TYR A 10 -5.10 -7.75 1.50
N ASN A 11 -4.60 -8.47 2.51
CA ASN A 11 -3.17 -8.49 2.82
C ASN A 11 -2.35 -9.28 1.79
N SER A 12 -2.97 -10.21 1.04
CA SER A 12 -2.29 -11.00 0.02
C SER A 12 -2.19 -10.27 -1.32
N LEU A 13 -3.11 -9.34 -1.59
CA LEU A 13 -3.16 -8.56 -2.83
C LEU A 13 -1.99 -7.58 -2.98
N SER A 14 -1.59 -7.33 -4.23
CA SER A 14 -0.63 -6.30 -4.61
C SER A 14 -1.17 -4.89 -4.39
N LEU A 15 -0.29 -3.88 -4.38
CA LEU A 15 -0.71 -2.49 -4.24
C LEU A 15 -1.61 -2.05 -5.41
N GLU A 16 -1.34 -2.57 -6.60
CA GLU A 16 -2.12 -2.31 -7.80
C GLU A 16 -3.54 -2.88 -7.68
N GLU A 17 -3.67 -4.16 -7.32
CA GLU A 17 -4.97 -4.81 -7.14
C GLU A 17 -5.82 -4.12 -6.08
N LEU A 18 -5.20 -3.71 -4.96
CA LEU A 18 -5.89 -2.95 -3.91
C LEU A 18 -6.38 -1.59 -4.42
N THR A 19 -5.59 -0.90 -5.24
CA THR A 19 -5.94 0.41 -5.81
C THR A 19 -7.07 0.28 -6.83
N ILE A 20 -7.03 -0.75 -7.68
CA ILE A 20 -8.12 -1.07 -8.61
C ILE A 20 -9.41 -1.33 -7.84
N GLU A 21 -9.35 -2.11 -6.76
CA GLU A 21 -10.53 -2.42 -5.96
C GLU A 21 -11.09 -1.18 -5.23
N ALA A 22 -10.22 -0.29 -4.73
CA ALA A 22 -10.64 0.98 -4.15
C ALA A 22 -11.33 1.87 -5.18
N ASN A 23 -10.82 1.93 -6.42
CA ASN A 23 -11.43 2.70 -7.49
C ASN A 23 -12.83 2.16 -7.85
N LYS A 24 -13.01 0.84 -7.92
CA LYS A 24 -14.35 0.25 -8.13
C LYS A 24 -15.31 0.63 -7.00
N MET A 25 -14.87 0.56 -5.75
CA MET A 25 -15.70 0.97 -4.61
C MET A 25 -16.10 2.45 -4.69
N ILE A 26 -15.19 3.33 -5.14
CA ILE A 26 -15.49 4.74 -5.36
C ILE A 26 -16.55 4.89 -6.45
N GLU A 27 -16.39 4.24 -7.61
CA GLU A 27 -17.38 4.28 -8.69
C GLU A 27 -18.76 3.79 -8.23
N GLU A 28 -18.81 2.71 -7.44
CA GLU A 28 -20.07 2.22 -6.86
C GLU A 28 -20.72 3.23 -5.91
N LEU A 29 -19.91 3.88 -5.07
CA LEU A 29 -20.37 4.88 -4.10
C LEU A 29 -20.88 6.15 -4.79
N GLU A 30 -20.19 6.63 -5.82
CA GLU A 30 -20.58 7.79 -6.62
C GLU A 30 -21.91 7.58 -7.35
N ASN A 31 -22.20 6.34 -7.74
CA ASN A 31 -23.46 5.97 -8.39
C ASN A 31 -24.60 5.67 -7.40
N GLN A 32 -24.33 5.55 -6.09
CA GLN A 32 -25.38 5.33 -5.09
C GLN A 32 -26.09 6.63 -4.70
N LYS A 33 -27.42 6.65 -4.86
CA LYS A 33 -28.28 7.78 -4.45
C LYS A 33 -28.69 7.76 -2.98
N ASP A 34 -28.57 6.61 -2.32
CA ASP A 34 -28.99 6.41 -0.93
C ASP A 34 -27.76 6.35 0.00
N LEU A 35 -27.61 7.43 0.79
CA LEU A 35 -26.52 7.58 1.75
C LEU A 35 -26.56 6.55 2.88
N GLY A 36 -27.75 6.08 3.28
CA GLY A 36 -27.88 5.12 4.38
C GLY A 36 -27.30 3.75 3.99
N ASN A 37 -27.51 3.37 2.73
CA ASN A 37 -27.02 2.11 2.16
C ASN A 37 -25.53 2.17 1.75
N SER A 38 -24.90 3.34 1.77
CA SER A 38 -23.50 3.52 1.38
C SER A 38 -22.55 3.65 2.57
N LEU A 39 -23.05 3.84 3.79
CA LEU A 39 -22.21 4.04 4.99
C LEU A 39 -21.23 2.88 5.23
N ASP A 40 -21.71 1.64 5.15
CA ASP A 40 -20.87 0.45 5.33
C ASP A 40 -19.80 0.35 4.23
N LYS A 41 -20.16 0.65 2.97
CA LYS A 41 -19.22 0.68 1.84
C LYS A 41 -18.16 1.76 2.00
N TYR A 42 -18.53 2.95 2.48
CA TYR A 42 -17.57 4.01 2.81
C TYR A 42 -16.60 3.58 3.90
N GLN A 43 -17.09 2.91 4.95
CA GLN A 43 -16.22 2.38 6.01
C GLN A 43 -15.24 1.33 5.46
N ASP A 44 -15.68 0.48 4.55
CA ASP A 44 -14.81 -0.52 3.93
C ASP A 44 -13.79 0.11 2.98
N LEU A 45 -14.16 1.14 2.21
CA LEU A 45 -13.22 1.94 1.41
C LEU A 45 -12.14 2.60 2.28
N ILE A 46 -12.51 3.17 3.43
CA ILE A 46 -11.53 3.75 4.37
C ILE A 46 -10.54 2.70 4.86
N LYS A 47 -11.02 1.51 5.22
CA LYS A 47 -10.15 0.42 5.67
C LYS A 47 -9.22 -0.06 4.56
N LEU A 48 -9.74 -0.21 3.34
CA LEU A 48 -8.96 -0.56 2.17
C LEU A 48 -7.86 0.49 1.89
N ASN A 49 -8.21 1.77 1.94
CA ASN A 49 -7.25 2.86 1.73
C ASN A 49 -6.13 2.86 2.80
N ASN A 50 -6.47 2.57 4.05
CA ASN A 50 -5.47 2.42 5.12
C ASN A 50 -4.50 1.25 4.87
N ILE A 51 -4.96 0.17 4.23
CA ILE A 51 -4.11 -0.97 3.85
C ILE A 51 -3.16 -0.55 2.70
N ILE A 52 -3.69 0.14 1.69
CA ILE A 52 -2.92 0.69 0.56
C ILE A 52 -1.81 1.59 1.09
N GLU A 53 -2.13 2.53 1.99
CA GLU A 53 -1.17 3.46 2.56
C GLU A 53 -0.03 2.70 3.28
N LYS A 54 -0.37 1.77 4.16
CA LYS A 54 0.62 0.96 4.90
C LYS A 54 1.54 0.18 3.96
N LYS A 55 0.97 -0.41 2.90
CA LYS A 55 1.74 -1.20 1.92
C LYS A 55 2.65 -0.30 1.09
N PHE A 56 2.15 0.86 0.64
CA PHE A 56 2.96 1.86 -0.06
C PHE A 56 4.14 2.34 0.80
N GLN A 57 3.89 2.71 2.06
CA GLN A 57 4.95 3.12 2.99
C GLN A 57 6.00 2.03 3.19
N LYS A 58 5.59 0.76 3.34
CA LYS A 58 6.52 -0.37 3.49
C LYS A 58 7.40 -0.52 2.25
N ASN A 59 6.80 -0.52 1.05
CA ASN A 59 7.53 -0.64 -0.20
C ASN A 59 8.54 0.51 -0.38
N ASN A 60 8.14 1.74 -0.05
CA ASN A 60 9.03 2.90 -0.10
C ASN A 60 10.24 2.74 0.83
N ARG A 61 10.02 2.32 2.09
CA ARG A 61 11.12 2.04 3.04
C ARG A 61 12.09 1.00 2.50
N GLU A 62 11.58 -0.09 1.96
CA GLU A 62 12.40 -1.18 1.39
C GLU A 62 13.24 -0.70 0.18
N ILE A 63 12.65 0.11 -0.71
CA ILE A 63 13.37 0.72 -1.83
C ILE A 63 14.49 1.64 -1.34
N ASN A 64 14.20 2.48 -0.35
CA ASN A 64 15.17 3.40 0.23
C ASN A 64 16.37 2.64 0.86
N GLU A 65 16.09 1.59 1.63
CA GLU A 65 17.12 0.73 2.23
C GLU A 65 17.99 0.06 1.17
N LYS A 66 17.37 -0.61 0.19
CA LYS A 66 18.08 -1.24 -0.93
C LYS A 66 18.93 -0.25 -1.72
N THR A 67 18.45 0.98 -1.89
CA THR A 67 19.18 2.04 -2.59
C THR A 67 20.40 2.49 -1.79
N LYS A 68 20.23 2.76 -0.49
CA LYS A 68 21.35 3.10 0.41
C LYS A 68 22.42 2.01 0.44
N GLU A 69 22.01 0.75 0.50
CA GLU A 69 22.94 -0.38 0.42
C GLU A 69 23.72 -0.42 -0.88
N LYS A 70 23.05 -0.25 -2.02
CA LYS A 70 23.70 -0.23 -3.34
C LYS A 70 24.73 0.91 -3.43
N ILE A 71 24.36 2.11 -2.96
CA ILE A 71 25.27 3.26 -2.92
C ILE A 71 26.49 2.96 -2.04
N SER A 72 26.27 2.40 -0.84
CA SER A 72 27.36 2.01 0.06
C SER A 72 28.32 1.00 -0.59
N LYS A 73 27.78 -0.04 -1.24
CA LYS A 73 28.57 -1.05 -1.97
C LYS A 73 29.39 -0.43 -3.11
N ILE A 74 28.84 0.55 -3.84
CA ILE A 74 29.57 1.28 -4.90
C ILE A 74 30.73 2.09 -4.30
N ASN A 75 30.47 2.84 -3.22
CA ASN A 75 31.49 3.65 -2.56
C ASN A 75 32.64 2.80 -2.01
N GLN A 76 32.34 1.66 -1.39
CA GLN A 76 33.35 0.70 -0.91
C GLN A 76 34.24 0.18 -2.05
N LYS A 77 33.64 -0.21 -3.18
CA LYS A 77 34.39 -0.67 -4.37
C LYS A 77 35.30 0.43 -4.94
N ASN A 78 34.82 1.67 -4.98
CA ASN A 78 35.60 2.79 -5.48
C ASN A 78 36.77 3.14 -4.55
N ASN A 79 36.57 3.07 -3.23
CA ASN A 79 37.64 3.30 -2.26
C ASN A 79 38.71 2.19 -2.31
N ALA A 80 38.31 0.92 -2.45
CA ALA A 80 39.24 -0.21 -2.60
C ALA A 80 40.10 -0.11 -3.87
N LYS A 81 39.59 0.49 -4.94
CA LYS A 81 40.35 0.74 -6.18
C LYS A 81 41.34 1.91 -6.07
N LYS A 82 41.11 2.88 -5.18
CA LYS A 82 42.01 4.03 -4.96
C LYS A 82 43.22 3.71 -4.08
N ILE A 83 43.16 2.62 -3.32
CA ILE A 83 44.21 2.19 -2.38
C ILE A 83 45.22 1.23 -3.05
N LYS A 84 44.93 0.75 -4.27
CA LYS A 84 45.86 -0.01 -5.13
C LYS A 84 46.50 0.90 -6.16
#